data_AF-A0A918GVK6-F1
#
_entry.id   AF-A0A918GVK6-F1
#
_cell.length_a   1.000
_cell.length_b   1.000
_cell.length_c   1.000
_cell.angle_alpha   90.00
_cell.angle_beta   90.00
_cell.angle_gamma   90.00
#
_symmetry.space_group_name_H-M   'P 1'
#
loop_
_entity.id
_entity.type
_entity.pdbx_description
1 polymer ?
#
loop_
_entity_poly.entity_id
_entity_poly.type
_entity_poly.pdbx_seq_one_letter_code
_entity_poly.pdbx_strand_id
1 'polypeptide(L)' 'MSADTAGPFDAPSDEDADGHLVLENAGGLRSLWPAWRAVPAGWTARFGPAPHTACLRLVEADRG' A
#
# COMPACT_ATOMS: atom_id res chain seq x y z
N MET A 1 24.98 7.57 12.31
CA MET A 1 24.00 7.67 11.21
C MET A 1 23.51 6.24 10.96
N SER A 2 22.26 5.84 11.05
CA SER A 2 21.00 6.37 11.57
C SER A 2 20.16 5.10 11.78
N ALA A 3 19.28 5.12 12.77
CA ALA A 3 18.37 4.02 13.04
C ALA A 3 17.68 3.58 11.74
N ASP A 4 17.72 2.27 11.49
CA ASP A 4 16.59 1.47 11.02
C ASP A 4 15.31 2.31 10.86
N THR A 5 15.18 2.97 9.71
CA THR A 5 14.03 3.82 9.37
C THR A 5 13.08 2.99 8.54
N ALA A 6 12.73 1.80 9.05
CA ALA A 6 11.48 1.18 8.64
C ALA A 6 10.37 2.01 9.29
N GLY A 7 9.87 3.01 8.58
CA GLY A 7 8.71 3.78 9.04
C GLY A 7 7.52 2.84 9.26
N PRO A 8 6.44 3.28 9.94
CA PRO A 8 5.22 2.46 10.13
C PRO A 8 4.52 2.06 8.81
N PHE A 9 5.04 2.52 7.67
CA PHE A 9 4.62 2.23 6.30
C PHE A 9 5.69 1.50 5.47
N ASP A 10 6.87 1.24 6.02
CA ASP A 10 7.94 0.48 5.40
C ASP A 10 7.83 -0.97 5.87
N ALA A 11 7.69 -1.90 4.92
CA ALA A 11 7.56 -3.31 5.24
C ALA A 11 8.89 -3.84 5.80
N PRO A 12 8.93 -4.47 6.98
CA PRO A 12 10.15 -5.00 7.56
C PRO A 12 10.59 -6.24 6.77
N SER A 13 11.33 -6.05 5.66
CA SER A 13 12.11 -7.04 4.88
C SER A 13 11.53 -8.45 4.60
N ASP A 14 10.27 -8.71 4.92
CA ASP A 14 9.56 -9.98 4.74
C ASP A 14 8.41 -9.71 3.77
N GLU A 15 8.78 -9.73 2.50
CA GLU A 15 7.89 -9.68 1.34
C GLU A 15 6.80 -10.78 1.41
N ASP A 16 5.55 -10.34 1.28
CA ASP A 16 4.66 -10.88 0.23
C ASP A 16 4.12 -12.32 0.34
N ALA A 17 3.52 -12.73 1.47
CA ALA A 17 2.64 -13.92 1.42
C ALA A 17 1.23 -13.63 0.87
N ASP A 18 0.62 -12.51 1.27
CA ASP A 18 -0.78 -12.16 0.92
C ASP A 18 -0.91 -10.96 -0.05
N GLY A 19 0.18 -10.23 -0.29
CA GLY A 19 0.21 -9.04 -1.15
C GLY A 19 -0.40 -7.77 -0.52
N HIS A 20 -0.44 -6.71 -1.33
CA HIS A 20 -0.93 -5.38 -0.97
C HIS A 20 -2.12 -4.98 -1.86
N LEU A 21 -2.93 -4.07 -1.35
CA LEU A 21 -4.06 -3.44 -2.03
C LEU A 21 -3.78 -1.95 -2.21
N VAL A 22 -4.18 -1.41 -3.37
CA VAL A 22 -4.31 0.03 -3.54
C VAL A 22 -5.74 0.39 -3.24
N LEU A 23 -5.94 1.10 -2.13
CA LEU A 23 -7.23 1.66 -1.78
C LEU A 23 -7.38 3.03 -2.41
N GLU A 24 -8.59 3.34 -2.85
CA GLU A 24 -9.00 4.66 -3.33
C GLU A 24 -10.21 5.13 -2.51
N ASN A 25 -10.20 6.40 -2.11
CA ASN A 25 -11.35 7.01 -1.45
C ASN A 25 -12.19 7.84 -2.43
N ALA A 26 -13.36 8.32 -1.98
CA ALA A 26 -14.25 9.17 -2.78
C ALA A 26 -13.62 10.52 -3.19
N GLY A 27 -12.53 10.94 -2.55
CA GLY A 27 -11.75 12.12 -2.90
C GLY A 27 -10.65 11.87 -3.93
N GLY A 28 -10.55 10.67 -4.50
CA GLY A 28 -9.51 10.29 -5.46
C GLY A 28 -8.13 10.06 -4.83
N LEU A 29 -8.01 10.08 -3.50
CA LEU A 29 -6.75 9.77 -2.84
C LEU A 29 -6.52 8.26 -2.86
N ARG A 30 -5.28 7.88 -3.17
CA ARG A 30 -4.82 6.50 -3.14
C ARG A 30 -3.91 6.24 -1.94
N SER A 31 -4.11 5.10 -1.30
CA SER A 31 -3.32 4.64 -0.17
C SER A 31 -2.95 3.18 -0.34
N LEU A 32 -1.71 2.84 -0.01
CA LEU A 32 -1.24 1.46 -0.04
C LEU A 32 -1.64 0.79 1.27
N TRP A 33 -2.32 -0.35 1.18
CA TRP A 33 -2.90 -1.03 2.32
C TRP A 33 -2.57 -2.52 2.29
N PRO A 34 -2.17 -3.13 3.41
CA PRO A 34 -1.91 -4.56 3.46
C PRO A 34 -3.20 -5.39 3.24
N ALA A 35 -3.14 -6.43 2.39
CA ALA A 35 -4.32 -7.25 2.06
C ALA A 35 -4.89 -8.03 3.26
N TRP A 36 -4.04 -8.37 4.23
CA TRP A 36 -4.43 -9.08 5.46
C TRP A 36 -5.21 -8.21 6.45
N ARG A 37 -5.30 -6.89 6.22
CA ARG A 37 -5.99 -5.96 7.12
C ARG A 37 -7.32 -5.53 6.52
N ALA A 38 -8.37 -5.54 7.35
CA ALA A 38 -9.68 -5.07 6.95
C ALA A 38 -9.62 -3.64 6.36
N VAL A 39 -10.32 -3.45 5.24
CA VAL A 39 -10.37 -2.15 4.55
C VAL A 39 -11.19 -1.17 5.39
N PRO A 40 -10.66 0.03 5.70
CA PRO A 40 -11.39 1.03 6.46
C PRO A 40 -12.62 1.54 5.69
N ALA A 41 -13.67 1.90 6.43
CA ALA A 41 -14.89 2.47 5.84
C ALA A 41 -14.57 3.74 5.03
N GLY A 42 -15.16 3.86 3.85
CA GLY A 42 -14.92 4.98 2.93
C GLY A 42 -13.72 4.79 1.98
N TRP A 43 -13.02 3.67 2.07
CA TRP A 43 -11.97 3.26 1.14
C TRP A 43 -12.40 2.03 0.35
N THR A 44 -12.02 1.97 -0.93
CA THR A 44 -12.36 0.86 -1.83
C THR A 44 -11.09 0.31 -2.46
N ALA A 45 -10.90 -1.01 -2.42
CA ALA A 45 -9.78 -1.64 -3.11
C ALA A 45 -9.96 -1.53 -4.63
N ARG A 46 -9.05 -0.82 -5.29
CA ARG A 46 -9.02 -0.65 -6.76
C ARG A 46 -8.04 -1.59 -7.44
N PHE A 47 -6.98 -1.98 -6.75
CA PHE A 47 -5.91 -2.83 -7.29
C PHE A 47 -5.39 -3.78 -6.21
N GLY A 48 -4.98 -4.97 -6.63
CA GLY A 48 -4.48 -6.04 -5.76
C GLY A 48 -5.52 -7.13 -5.42
N PRO A 49 -5.13 -8.15 -4.64
CA PRO A 49 -3.83 -8.33 -3.98
C PRO A 49 -2.69 -8.51 -5.00
N ALA A 50 -1.65 -7.69 -4.88
CA ALA A 50 -0.49 -7.67 -5.77
C ALA A 50 0.79 -7.39 -4.97
N PRO A 51 1.97 -7.73 -5.49
CA PRO A 51 3.21 -7.51 -4.73
C PRO A 51 3.43 -6.03 -4.42
N HIS A 52 4.12 -5.75 -3.31
CA HIS A 52 4.33 -4.39 -2.80
C HIS A 52 4.85 -3.44 -3.90
N THR A 53 5.84 -3.89 -4.67
CA THR A 53 6.48 -3.14 -5.76
C THR A 53 5.49 -2.74 -6.87
N ALA A 54 4.52 -3.61 -7.19
CA ALA A 54 3.51 -3.31 -8.21
C ALA A 54 2.51 -2.25 -7.72
N CYS A 55 2.11 -2.33 -6.44
CA CYS A 55 1.22 -1.35 -5.82
C CYS A 55 1.91 0.01 -5.64
N LEU A 56 3.18 0.02 -5.20
CA LEU A 56 3.96 1.23 -5.00
C LEU A 56 4.09 2.02 -6.31
N ARG A 57 4.45 1.35 -7.40
CA ARG A 57 4.54 1.97 -8.74
C ARG A 57 3.23 2.65 -9.16
N LEU A 58 2.08 2.09 -8.82
CA LEU A 58 0.77 2.64 -9.16
C LEU A 58 0.45 3.89 -8.34
N VAL A 59 0.85 3.93 -7.07
CA VAL A 59 0.67 5.10 -6.19
C VAL A 59 1.67 6.20 -6.52
N GLU A 60 2.91 5.86 -6.89
CA GLU A 60 3.94 6.81 -7.28
C GLU A 60 3.71 7.41 -8.67
N ALA A 61 3.23 6.62 -9.63
CA ALA A 61 2.93 7.10 -10.99
C ALA A 61 1.79 8.13 -11.02
N ASP A 62 0.87 8.11 -10.04
CA ASP A 62 -0.22 9.08 -9.93
C ASP A 62 0.21 10.43 -9.34
N ARG A 63 1.44 10.50 -8.81
CA ARG A 63 2.01 11.71 -8.20
C ARG A 63 2.95 12.48 -9.13
N GLY A 64 3.11 12.03 -10.38
CA GLY A 64 3.82 12.75 -11.44
C GLY A 64 2.86 13.52 -12.33
#